data_AF-A0A4R4ZBJ5-F1
#
_entry.id   AF-A0A4R4ZBJ5-F1
#
_cell.length_a   1.000
_cell.length_b   1.000
_cell.length_c   1.000
_cell.angle_alpha   90.00
_cell.angle_beta   90.00
_cell.angle_gamma   90.00
#
_symmetry.space_group_name_H-M   'P 1'
#
loop_
_entity.id
_entity.type
_entity.pdbx_description
1 polymer ?
#
loop_
_entity_poly.entity_id
_entity_poly.type
_entity_poly.pdbx_seq_one_letter_code
_entity_poly.pdbx_strand_id
1 'polypeptide(L)'
;MSGIHPSTSPNPQARPRRRGGARAALVAIPLAAGILGAIVIPTLAATGGHAADPASLTCQGEGVDPSAEVRYRTETFIKAPLRTVWELQTDVKSWPSWQEPVTTAESLDPGRFRKNSQFRWTTPVPPTPVSPATTLVITSTVQQLQQNKCIRWTGPAIGEGLRIDGVHVWSFTEVNGGVLVRTEETHTGPQVDADVPLATDHLGKGLEAWLAALKATAESRHYNPTGNA
;
A
#
# COMPACT_ATOMS: atom_id res chain seq x y z
N MET A 1 -59.26 43.53 -21.63
CA MET A 1 -58.36 43.25 -20.49
C MET A 1 -56.98 43.03 -21.10
N SER A 2 -56.23 44.10 -21.43
CA SER A 2 -55.32 44.86 -20.54
C SER A 2 -54.22 43.95 -19.97
N GLY A 3 -52.92 44.16 -20.15
CA GLY A 3 -52.12 45.23 -20.73
C GLY A 3 -50.64 44.90 -20.46
N ILE A 4 -49.74 45.50 -21.26
CA ILE A 4 -48.28 45.34 -21.27
C ILE A 4 -47.65 46.35 -20.28
N HIS A 5 -46.63 45.95 -19.49
CA HIS A 5 -45.29 46.57 -19.34
C HIS A 5 -44.59 46.27 -18.00
N PRO A 6 -43.23 46.29 -17.96
CA PRO A 6 -42.36 45.87 -16.86
C PRO A 6 -41.90 47.04 -15.96
N SER A 7 -41.27 46.76 -14.81
CA SER A 7 -40.44 47.72 -14.08
C SER A 7 -39.40 47.00 -13.20
N THR A 8 -38.09 47.08 -13.46
CA THR A 8 -37.07 48.14 -13.14
C THR A 8 -36.46 47.99 -11.73
N SER A 9 -35.16 47.68 -11.69
CA SER A 9 -34.27 47.72 -10.52
C SER A 9 -34.07 49.14 -9.98
N PRO A 10 -33.38 49.28 -8.82
CA PRO A 10 -32.07 49.91 -8.96
C PRO A 10 -30.95 49.26 -8.13
N ASN A 11 -29.78 49.30 -8.76
CA ASN A 11 -28.43 49.11 -8.23
C ASN A 11 -28.05 50.26 -7.27
N PRO A 12 -27.09 50.02 -6.36
CA PRO A 12 -26.03 51.01 -6.21
C PRO A 12 -24.62 50.41 -6.35
N GLN A 13 -23.90 50.99 -7.32
CA GLN A 13 -22.46 51.32 -7.38
C GLN A 13 -21.81 51.59 -5.99
N ALA A 14 -20.52 51.55 -5.74
CA ALA A 14 -19.28 51.12 -6.39
C ALA A 14 -18.16 51.27 -5.33
N ARG A 15 -17.02 50.59 -5.56
CA ARG A 15 -15.80 50.51 -4.73
C ARG A 15 -15.18 51.86 -4.30
N PRO A 16 -14.23 51.81 -3.34
CA PRO A 16 -12.86 52.09 -3.76
C PRO A 16 -11.80 51.09 -3.26
N ARG A 17 -10.75 51.00 -4.09
CA ARG A 17 -9.45 50.33 -3.88
C ARG A 17 -8.68 50.94 -2.71
N ARG A 18 -7.84 50.13 -2.04
CA ARG A 18 -6.50 50.58 -1.65
C ARG A 18 -5.45 49.47 -1.82
N ARG A 19 -4.48 49.77 -2.69
CA ARG A 19 -3.14 49.18 -2.78
C ARG A 19 -2.23 49.87 -1.77
N GLY A 20 -1.15 49.21 -1.38
CA GLY A 20 0.02 49.81 -0.72
C GLY A 20 0.23 49.25 0.70
N GLY A 21 1.38 48.71 1.06
CA GLY A 21 2.65 48.71 0.37
C GLY A 21 3.64 47.74 1.01
N ALA A 22 4.65 47.39 0.21
CA ALA A 22 5.90 46.88 0.71
C ALA A 22 6.53 47.91 1.67
N ARG A 23 7.05 47.44 2.80
CA ARG A 23 8.14 48.11 3.49
C ARG A 23 9.30 47.15 3.56
N ALA A 24 10.20 47.36 2.61
CA ALA A 24 11.61 47.07 2.77
C ALA A 24 12.13 47.82 4.01
N ALA A 25 12.87 47.13 4.86
CA ALA A 25 13.82 47.74 5.77
C ALA A 25 15.20 47.25 5.34
N LEU A 26 15.86 48.08 4.52
CA LEU A 26 17.32 48.16 4.45
C LEU A 26 17.83 48.83 5.73
N VAL A 27 19.11 48.60 6.04
CA VAL A 27 20.02 49.23 7.05
C VAL A 27 20.57 48.10 7.96
N ALA A 28 21.86 47.82 8.08
CA ALA A 28 23.08 48.52 7.67
C ALA A 28 24.20 47.51 7.37
N ILE A 29 25.05 47.88 6.42
CA ILE A 29 26.40 47.35 6.22
C ILE A 29 27.32 47.99 7.26
N PRO A 30 28.20 47.21 7.91
CA PRO A 30 29.54 47.69 8.20
C PRO A 30 30.53 46.97 7.28
N LEU A 31 31.26 47.76 6.50
CA LEU A 31 32.52 47.36 5.92
C LEU A 31 33.45 46.94 7.06
N ALA A 32 33.93 45.71 7.03
CA ALA A 32 35.17 45.33 7.69
C ALA A 32 36.07 44.68 6.64
N ALA A 33 37.22 45.30 6.46
CA ALA A 33 38.25 44.95 5.51
C ALA A 33 38.88 43.58 5.83
N GLY A 34 39.10 42.81 4.75
CA GLY A 34 40.28 42.01 4.46
C GLY A 34 40.85 41.09 5.54
N ILE A 35 40.71 39.77 5.32
CA ILE A 35 41.83 38.81 5.30
C ILE A 35 41.52 37.76 4.23
N LEU A 36 42.39 37.61 3.22
CA LEU A 36 42.42 36.45 2.32
C LEU A 36 42.87 35.23 3.12
N GLY A 37 41.94 34.55 3.78
CA GLY A 37 42.12 33.20 4.28
C GLY A 37 41.44 32.25 3.31
N ALA A 38 42.22 31.43 2.60
CA ALA A 38 41.67 30.33 1.81
C ALA A 38 40.99 29.33 2.77
N ILE A 39 39.67 29.44 2.91
CA ILE A 39 38.87 28.40 3.55
C ILE A 39 38.77 27.26 2.54
N VAL A 40 39.59 26.23 2.73
CA VAL A 40 39.31 24.91 2.19
C VAL A 40 38.02 24.45 2.87
N ILE A 41 36.89 24.65 2.21
CA ILE A 41 35.65 23.94 2.56
C ILE A 41 35.96 22.49 2.19
N PRO A 42 36.03 21.54 3.14
CA PRO A 42 35.99 20.15 2.75
C PRO A 42 34.63 19.96 2.07
N THR A 43 34.64 19.88 0.74
CA THR A 43 33.53 19.27 0.02
C THR A 43 33.40 17.88 0.59
N LEU A 44 32.47 17.68 1.52
CA LEU A 44 31.95 16.35 1.77
C LEU A 44 31.43 15.90 0.40
N ALA A 45 32.21 15.04 -0.25
CA ALA A 45 31.68 14.20 -1.28
C ALA A 45 30.44 13.58 -0.66
N ALA A 46 29.26 13.92 -1.20
CA ALA A 46 28.08 13.14 -0.96
C ALA A 46 28.43 11.76 -1.49
N THR A 47 28.96 10.90 -0.62
CA THR A 47 28.87 9.47 -0.83
C THR A 47 27.39 9.25 -0.98
N GLY A 48 26.96 9.04 -2.23
CA GLY A 48 25.69 8.43 -2.54
C GLY A 48 25.72 7.05 -1.92
N GLY A 49 25.58 6.99 -0.60
CA GLY A 49 25.10 5.82 0.07
C GLY A 49 23.73 5.62 -0.53
N HIS A 50 23.59 4.57 -1.33
CA HIS A 50 22.28 3.95 -1.52
C HIS A 50 21.64 3.94 -0.14
N ALA A 51 20.53 4.67 0.04
CA ALA A 51 19.74 4.52 1.23
C ALA A 51 19.56 3.01 1.42
N ALA A 52 20.13 2.46 2.50
CA ALA A 52 20.10 1.03 2.72
C ALA A 52 18.64 0.60 2.58
N ASP A 53 18.38 -0.36 1.70
CA ASP A 53 17.03 -0.85 1.50
C ASP A 53 16.42 -1.17 2.87
N PRO A 54 15.18 -0.74 3.14
CA PRO A 54 14.57 -0.98 4.43
C PRO A 54 14.58 -2.49 4.68
N ALA A 55 15.05 -2.89 5.86
CA ALA A 55 15.15 -4.29 6.26
C ALA A 55 13.84 -5.03 5.97
N SER A 56 13.94 -6.24 5.41
CA SER A 56 12.78 -7.05 5.01
C SER A 56 11.80 -7.24 6.18
N LEU A 57 10.51 -7.29 5.86
CA LEU A 57 9.48 -7.67 6.82
C LEU A 57 9.72 -9.11 7.29
N THR A 58 9.49 -9.32 8.58
CA THR A 58 9.58 -10.64 9.19
C THR A 58 8.35 -10.93 10.04
N CYS A 59 8.03 -12.21 10.18
CA CYS A 59 7.13 -12.70 11.21
C CYS A 59 7.86 -13.75 12.04
N GLN A 60 8.00 -13.50 13.34
CA GLN A 60 8.78 -14.36 14.25
C GLN A 60 10.24 -14.58 13.78
N GLY A 61 10.85 -13.55 13.18
CA GLY A 61 12.24 -13.60 12.68
C GLY A 61 12.38 -14.12 11.24
N GLU A 62 11.31 -14.68 10.66
CA GLU A 62 11.33 -15.27 9.32
C GLU A 62 10.70 -14.32 8.30
N GLY A 63 11.41 -14.05 7.20
CA GLY A 63 11.00 -13.09 6.17
C GLY A 63 10.84 -13.70 4.78
N VAL A 64 10.81 -12.84 3.78
CA VAL A 64 11.04 -13.22 2.38
C VAL A 64 12.54 -13.38 2.11
N ASP A 65 12.91 -13.90 0.94
CA ASP A 65 14.30 -13.88 0.49
C ASP A 65 14.69 -12.44 0.09
N PRO A 66 15.62 -11.78 0.81
CA PRO A 66 16.01 -10.41 0.48
C PRO A 66 16.73 -10.29 -0.87
N SER A 67 17.24 -11.40 -1.42
CA SER A 67 17.95 -11.46 -2.69
C SER A 67 17.07 -11.85 -3.88
N ALA A 68 15.78 -12.13 -3.67
CA ALA A 68 14.84 -12.43 -4.75
C ALA A 68 14.71 -11.24 -5.70
N GLU A 69 14.84 -11.51 -7.00
CA GLU A 69 14.75 -10.48 -8.04
C GLU A 69 13.31 -9.99 -8.23
N VAL A 70 12.32 -10.89 -8.17
CA VAL A 70 10.90 -10.53 -8.13
C VAL A 70 10.47 -10.37 -6.67
N ARG A 71 10.48 -9.11 -6.22
CA ARG A 71 10.17 -8.73 -4.84
C ARG A 71 9.45 -7.40 -4.83
N TYR A 72 8.40 -7.30 -4.02
CA TYR A 72 7.69 -6.04 -3.83
C TYR A 72 7.25 -5.86 -2.38
N ARG A 73 7.35 -4.62 -1.90
CA ARG A 73 6.94 -4.22 -0.54
C ARG A 73 6.09 -2.96 -0.62
N THR A 74 5.00 -2.95 0.14
CA THR A 74 4.14 -1.77 0.28
C THR A 74 3.48 -1.72 1.66
N GLU A 75 2.92 -0.57 1.99
CA GLU A 75 2.24 -0.34 3.27
C GLU A 75 1.09 0.66 3.13
N THR A 76 0.13 0.58 4.05
CA THR A 76 -0.95 1.55 4.17
C THR A 76 -1.37 1.74 5.61
N PHE A 77 -1.75 2.97 5.96
CA PHE A 77 -2.42 3.26 7.22
C PHE A 77 -3.94 3.04 7.06
N ILE A 78 -4.52 2.28 7.98
CA ILE A 78 -5.94 1.95 8.03
C ILE A 78 -6.55 2.52 9.31
N LYS A 79 -7.54 3.40 9.17
CA LYS A 79 -8.27 4.03 10.28
C LYS A 79 -9.38 3.11 10.80
N ALA A 80 -8.99 1.96 11.34
CA ALA A 80 -9.87 0.99 11.96
C ALA A 80 -9.15 0.26 13.11
N PRO A 81 -9.88 -0.39 14.04
CA PRO A 81 -9.26 -1.19 15.10
C PRO A 81 -8.42 -2.34 14.56
N LEU A 82 -7.29 -2.65 15.22
CA LEU A 82 -6.40 -3.78 14.89
C LEU A 82 -7.16 -5.10 14.71
N ARG A 83 -8.11 -5.37 15.61
CA ARG A 83 -8.93 -6.57 15.55
C ARG A 83 -9.72 -6.68 14.24
N THR A 84 -10.33 -5.58 13.77
CA THR A 84 -11.12 -5.56 12.53
C THR A 84 -10.25 -5.84 11.32
N VAL A 85 -9.08 -5.20 11.23
CA VAL A 85 -8.13 -5.39 10.13
C VAL A 85 -7.59 -6.82 10.13
N TRP A 86 -7.22 -7.33 11.30
CA TRP A 86 -6.72 -8.70 11.45
C TRP A 86 -7.77 -9.75 11.06
N GLU A 87 -9.01 -9.61 11.54
CA GLU A 87 -10.11 -10.53 11.22
C GLU A 87 -10.41 -10.52 9.73
N LEU A 88 -10.43 -9.36 9.07
CA LEU A 88 -10.60 -9.27 7.62
C LEU A 88 -9.51 -10.03 6.86
N GLN A 89 -8.24 -9.84 7.23
CA GLN A 89 -7.14 -10.52 6.55
C GLN A 89 -7.14 -12.03 6.81
N THR A 90 -7.48 -12.48 8.02
CA THR A 90 -7.33 -13.89 8.42
C THR A 90 -8.58 -14.73 8.21
N ASP A 91 -9.75 -14.10 8.00
CA ASP A 91 -10.96 -14.78 7.55
C ASP A 91 -10.92 -15.02 6.04
N VAL A 92 -10.05 -15.96 5.64
CA VAL A 92 -9.76 -16.27 4.23
C VAL A 92 -11.02 -16.62 3.43
N LYS A 93 -12.01 -17.26 4.05
CA LYS A 93 -13.27 -17.66 3.40
C LYS A 93 -14.10 -16.45 2.96
N SER A 94 -13.92 -15.31 3.63
CA SER A 94 -14.64 -14.09 3.35
C SER A 94 -13.93 -13.19 2.33
N TRP A 95 -12.71 -13.52 1.88
CA TRP A 95 -11.96 -12.71 0.90
C TRP A 95 -12.77 -12.37 -0.36
N PRO A 96 -13.52 -13.29 -1.01
CA PRO A 96 -14.30 -12.96 -2.19
C PRO A 96 -15.36 -11.87 -1.97
N SER A 97 -15.77 -11.62 -0.71
CA SER A 97 -16.77 -10.59 -0.41
C SER A 97 -16.24 -9.15 -0.42
N TRP A 98 -14.91 -8.97 -0.38
CA TRP A 98 -14.31 -7.65 -0.21
C TRP A 98 -13.03 -7.42 -1.03
N GLN A 99 -12.36 -8.49 -1.47
CA GLN A 99 -11.20 -8.44 -2.35
C GLN A 99 -11.61 -8.86 -3.75
N GLU A 100 -12.02 -7.90 -4.57
CA GLU A 100 -12.67 -8.13 -5.88
C GLU A 100 -11.92 -9.11 -6.82
N PRO A 101 -10.57 -9.09 -6.92
CA PRO A 101 -9.86 -10.06 -7.76
C PRO A 101 -9.90 -11.51 -7.26
N VAL A 102 -10.31 -11.78 -6.02
CA VAL A 102 -10.41 -13.14 -5.46
C VAL A 102 -11.76 -13.73 -5.81
N THR A 103 -11.76 -14.76 -6.67
CA THR A 103 -13.00 -15.39 -7.15
C THR A 103 -13.51 -16.48 -6.21
N THR A 104 -12.62 -17.23 -5.57
CA THR A 104 -12.95 -18.23 -4.54
C THR A 104 -11.91 -18.24 -3.45
N ALA A 105 -12.29 -18.61 -2.23
CA ALA A 105 -11.36 -18.87 -1.14
C ALA A 105 -11.96 -19.88 -0.14
N GLU A 106 -11.20 -20.91 0.18
CA GLU A 106 -11.58 -22.00 1.08
C GLU A 106 -10.46 -22.32 2.08
N SER A 107 -10.84 -22.71 3.30
CA SER A 107 -9.90 -23.32 4.26
C SER A 107 -9.81 -24.80 3.95
N LEU A 108 -8.59 -25.34 3.83
CA LEU A 108 -8.36 -26.76 3.61
C LEU A 108 -8.26 -27.54 4.92
N ASP A 109 -7.99 -26.84 6.03
CA ASP A 109 -7.93 -27.44 7.37
C ASP A 109 -9.16 -27.07 8.23
N PRO A 110 -9.52 -27.93 9.20
CA PRO A 110 -10.51 -27.58 10.20
C PRO A 110 -9.97 -26.60 11.24
N GLY A 111 -10.88 -25.82 11.83
CA GLY A 111 -10.60 -24.95 12.97
C GLY A 111 -10.15 -23.53 12.59
N ARG A 112 -9.56 -22.82 13.57
CA ARG A 112 -9.13 -21.42 13.43
C ARG A 112 -7.86 -21.30 12.60
N PHE A 113 -7.69 -20.16 11.93
CA PHE A 113 -6.49 -19.79 11.20
C PHE A 113 -5.27 -19.75 12.15
N ARG A 114 -4.26 -20.58 11.90
CA ARG A 114 -3.12 -20.82 12.78
C ARG A 114 -1.88 -21.24 11.98
N LYS A 115 -0.74 -21.40 12.64
CA LYS A 115 0.44 -22.03 12.03
C LYS A 115 0.07 -23.39 11.42
N ASN A 116 0.59 -23.67 10.23
CA ASN A 116 0.31 -24.83 9.37
C ASN A 116 -1.11 -24.86 8.78
N SER A 117 -1.95 -23.85 8.99
CA SER A 117 -3.20 -23.74 8.24
C SER A 117 -2.92 -23.63 6.74
N GLN A 118 -3.67 -24.38 5.96
CA GLN A 118 -3.70 -24.34 4.51
C GLN A 118 -5.04 -23.79 4.04
N PHE A 119 -4.97 -22.98 3.00
CA PHE A 119 -6.14 -22.42 2.34
C PHE A 119 -5.88 -22.34 0.85
N ARG A 120 -6.95 -22.49 0.07
CA ARG A 120 -6.91 -22.41 -1.39
C ARG A 120 -7.76 -21.25 -1.84
N TRP A 121 -7.26 -20.47 -2.78
CA TRP A 121 -7.99 -19.37 -3.37
C TRP A 121 -7.65 -19.21 -4.84
N THR A 122 -8.52 -18.50 -5.55
CA THR A 122 -8.38 -18.30 -6.99
C THR A 122 -8.43 -16.84 -7.38
N THR A 123 -7.64 -16.47 -8.39
CA THR A 123 -7.66 -15.13 -8.97
C THR A 123 -7.34 -15.20 -10.46
N PRO A 124 -8.11 -14.52 -11.33
CA PRO A 124 -7.78 -14.44 -12.74
C PRO A 124 -6.59 -13.51 -12.95
N VAL A 125 -5.70 -13.87 -13.87
CA VAL A 125 -4.56 -13.06 -14.28
C VAL A 125 -4.57 -12.86 -15.80
N PRO A 126 -4.21 -11.66 -16.29
CA PRO A 126 -4.16 -11.37 -17.72
C PRO A 126 -3.05 -12.19 -18.41
N PRO A 127 -3.10 -12.31 -19.75
CA PRO A 127 -1.99 -12.90 -20.48
C PRO A 127 -0.74 -12.01 -20.36
N THR A 128 0.43 -12.65 -20.38
CA THR A 128 1.74 -12.00 -20.49
C THR A 128 2.43 -12.47 -21.77
N PRO A 129 3.59 -11.91 -22.16
CA PRO A 129 4.38 -12.44 -23.28
C PRO A 129 4.79 -13.92 -23.12
N VAL A 130 4.82 -14.45 -21.88
CA VAL A 130 5.31 -15.80 -21.55
C VAL A 130 4.25 -16.72 -20.95
N SER A 131 3.01 -16.26 -20.77
CA SER A 131 1.91 -17.06 -20.24
C SER A 131 0.54 -16.63 -20.81
N PRO A 132 -0.38 -17.58 -21.09
CA PRO A 132 -1.73 -17.22 -21.49
C PRO A 132 -2.51 -16.56 -20.35
N ALA A 133 -3.67 -15.98 -20.67
CA ALA A 133 -4.63 -15.58 -19.66
C ALA A 133 -5.08 -16.83 -18.90
N THR A 134 -5.07 -16.79 -17.57
CA THR A 134 -5.39 -17.98 -16.78
C THR A 134 -5.97 -17.61 -15.42
N THR A 135 -6.49 -18.60 -14.71
CA THR A 135 -6.87 -18.47 -13.30
C THR A 135 -5.82 -19.15 -12.47
N LEU A 136 -5.16 -18.38 -11.60
CA LEU A 136 -4.25 -18.94 -10.61
C LEU A 136 -5.06 -19.65 -9.53
N VAL A 137 -4.75 -20.93 -9.31
CA VAL A 137 -5.15 -21.68 -8.11
C VAL A 137 -3.98 -21.64 -7.14
N ILE A 138 -4.18 -20.96 -6.01
CA ILE A 138 -3.13 -20.65 -5.05
C ILE A 138 -3.39 -21.46 -3.80
N THR A 139 -2.47 -22.36 -3.44
CA THR A 139 -2.54 -23.12 -2.19
C THR A 139 -1.52 -22.56 -1.21
N SER A 140 -2.00 -21.75 -0.26
CA SER A 140 -1.16 -21.07 0.72
C SER A 140 -1.07 -21.87 2.02
N THR A 141 0.14 -21.99 2.57
CA THR A 141 0.44 -22.65 3.84
C THR A 141 1.05 -21.64 4.82
N VAL A 142 0.40 -21.44 5.95
CA VAL A 142 0.88 -20.53 7.01
C VAL A 142 2.11 -21.13 7.69
N GLN A 143 3.26 -20.48 7.55
CA GLN A 143 4.52 -20.91 8.14
C GLN A 143 4.75 -20.27 9.51
N GLN A 144 4.46 -18.98 9.65
CA GLN A 144 4.52 -18.23 10.90
C GLN A 144 3.24 -17.44 11.09
N LEU A 145 2.78 -17.38 12.34
CA LEU A 145 1.65 -16.57 12.73
C LEU A 145 1.83 -16.10 14.17
N GLN A 146 1.77 -14.78 14.34
CA GLN A 146 1.59 -14.17 15.65
C GLN A 146 0.33 -13.32 15.60
N GLN A 147 -0.68 -13.75 16.35
CA GLN A 147 -1.99 -13.12 16.40
C GLN A 147 -1.90 -11.60 16.56
N ASN A 148 -2.62 -10.86 15.71
CA ASN A 148 -2.69 -9.40 15.68
C ASN A 148 -1.34 -8.70 15.43
N LYS A 149 -0.31 -9.41 14.95
CA LYS A 149 1.03 -8.83 14.75
C LYS A 149 1.61 -9.14 13.39
N CYS A 150 1.65 -10.40 13.00
CA CYS A 150 2.24 -10.79 11.74
C CYS A 150 1.77 -12.16 11.26
N ILE A 151 1.88 -12.37 9.95
CA ILE A 151 1.63 -13.66 9.31
C ILE A 151 2.66 -13.82 8.20
N ARG A 152 3.18 -15.03 8.03
CA ARG A 152 3.95 -15.43 6.85
C ARG A 152 3.39 -16.72 6.31
N TRP A 153 3.11 -16.76 5.01
CA TRP A 153 2.75 -17.98 4.31
C TRP A 153 3.57 -18.16 3.05
N THR A 154 3.56 -19.38 2.57
CA THR A 154 4.19 -19.78 1.31
C THR A 154 3.19 -20.53 0.47
N GLY A 155 3.42 -20.62 -0.83
CA GLY A 155 2.59 -21.51 -1.63
C GLY A 155 2.84 -21.38 -3.12
N PRO A 156 2.51 -22.43 -3.87
CA PRO A 156 2.43 -22.31 -5.31
C PRO A 156 1.13 -21.61 -5.72
N ALA A 157 1.25 -20.71 -6.68
CA ALA A 157 0.20 -20.28 -7.58
C ALA A 157 0.35 -21.02 -8.91
N ILE A 158 -0.68 -21.77 -9.31
CA ILE A 158 -0.64 -22.62 -10.51
C ILE A 158 -1.77 -22.24 -11.44
N GLY A 159 -1.43 -21.96 -12.69
CA GLY A 159 -2.37 -21.76 -13.80
C GLY A 159 -1.85 -22.42 -15.07
N GLU A 160 -2.60 -22.28 -16.15
CA GLU A 160 -2.19 -22.76 -17.46
C GLU A 160 -0.91 -22.05 -17.91
N GLY A 161 0.16 -22.81 -18.15
CA GLY A 161 1.44 -22.26 -18.59
C GLY A 161 2.13 -21.36 -17.56
N LEU A 162 1.67 -21.30 -16.31
CA LEU A 162 2.20 -20.43 -15.26
C LEU A 162 2.31 -21.16 -13.93
N ARG A 163 3.50 -21.18 -13.35
CA ARG A 163 3.73 -21.60 -11.97
C ARG A 163 4.59 -20.56 -11.27
N ILE A 164 4.13 -20.11 -10.11
CA ILE A 164 4.85 -19.18 -9.25
C ILE A 164 4.92 -19.80 -7.87
N ASP A 165 6.12 -19.87 -7.29
CA ASP A 165 6.31 -20.22 -5.88
C ASP A 165 6.55 -18.91 -5.10
N GLY A 166 5.72 -18.64 -4.09
CA GLY A 166 5.71 -17.37 -3.37
C GLY A 166 6.00 -17.49 -1.88
N VAL A 167 6.60 -16.44 -1.31
CA VAL A 167 6.70 -16.20 0.14
C VAL A 167 6.10 -14.84 0.43
N HIS A 168 5.08 -14.78 1.28
CA HIS A 168 4.32 -13.56 1.55
C HIS A 168 4.28 -13.26 3.05
N VAL A 169 4.71 -12.06 3.42
CA VAL A 169 4.77 -11.58 4.80
C VAL A 169 3.81 -10.41 4.97
N TRP A 170 3.08 -10.44 6.08
CA TRP A 170 2.20 -9.38 6.53
C TRP A 170 2.58 -8.96 7.95
N SER A 171 2.54 -7.66 8.23
CA SER A 171 2.70 -7.11 9.58
C SER A 171 1.60 -6.09 9.87
N PHE A 172 1.18 -6.05 11.13
CA PHE A 172 0.11 -5.21 11.65
C PHE A 172 0.64 -4.50 12.88
N THR A 173 0.83 -3.19 12.79
CA THR A 173 1.33 -2.37 13.90
C THR A 173 0.26 -1.37 14.29
N GLU A 174 -0.25 -1.46 15.50
CA GLU A 174 -1.13 -0.43 16.04
C GLU A 174 -0.35 0.87 16.23
N VAL A 175 -0.89 1.96 15.70
CA VAL A 175 -0.34 3.31 15.78
C VAL A 175 -1.45 4.28 16.17
N ASN A 176 -1.11 5.55 16.44
CA ASN A 176 -2.13 6.52 16.84
C ASN A 176 -3.26 6.62 15.80
N GLY A 177 -4.49 6.30 16.22
CA GLY A 177 -5.69 6.41 15.40
C GLY A 177 -5.95 5.27 14.40
N GLY A 178 -5.15 4.19 14.38
CA GLY A 178 -5.39 3.07 13.48
C GLY A 178 -4.27 2.04 13.43
N VAL A 179 -4.13 1.36 12.29
CA VAL A 179 -3.18 0.28 12.09
C VAL A 179 -2.33 0.60 10.87
N LEU A 180 -1.02 0.49 11.01
CA LEU A 180 -0.09 0.47 9.90
C LEU A 180 0.08 -0.99 9.44
N VAL A 181 -0.46 -1.29 8.27
CA VAL A 181 -0.35 -2.62 7.65
C VAL A 181 0.75 -2.55 6.61
N ARG A 182 1.69 -3.50 6.70
CA ARG A 182 2.75 -3.67 5.69
C ARG A 182 2.70 -5.07 5.13
N THR A 183 3.02 -5.19 3.86
CA THR A 183 3.16 -6.47 3.20
C THR A 183 4.37 -6.49 2.28
N GLU A 184 4.98 -7.66 2.17
CA GLU A 184 6.13 -7.91 1.32
C GLU A 184 6.06 -9.33 0.79
N GLU A 185 6.28 -9.48 -0.51
CA GLU A 185 6.19 -10.77 -1.18
C GLU A 185 7.34 -10.95 -2.16
N THR A 186 7.78 -12.20 -2.31
CA THR A 186 8.75 -12.62 -3.32
C THR A 186 8.21 -13.77 -4.13
N HIS A 187 8.47 -13.76 -5.43
CA HIS A 187 8.08 -14.80 -6.36
C HIS A 187 9.32 -15.42 -7.02
N THR A 188 9.21 -16.70 -7.37
CA THR A 188 10.16 -17.39 -8.26
C THR A 188 9.40 -18.34 -9.18
N GLY A 189 9.96 -18.59 -10.36
CA GLY A 189 9.40 -19.52 -11.33
C GLY A 189 9.82 -19.15 -12.75
N PRO A 190 9.93 -20.12 -13.67
CA PRO A 190 10.52 -19.88 -14.99
C PRO A 190 9.90 -18.72 -15.77
N GLN A 191 8.59 -18.52 -15.63
CA GLN A 191 7.84 -17.46 -16.31
C GLN A 191 8.06 -16.08 -15.68
N VAL A 192 8.12 -15.98 -14.36
CA VAL A 192 8.35 -14.70 -13.67
C VAL A 192 9.82 -14.30 -13.71
N ASP A 193 10.74 -15.27 -13.69
CA ASP A 193 12.18 -15.05 -13.80
C ASP A 193 12.59 -14.64 -15.23
N ALA A 194 11.77 -14.97 -16.24
CA ALA A 194 12.02 -14.58 -17.63
C ALA A 194 11.79 -13.07 -17.90
N ASP A 195 10.98 -12.39 -17.09
CA ASP A 195 10.72 -10.95 -17.19
C ASP A 195 10.46 -10.36 -15.79
N VAL A 196 11.56 -10.21 -15.03
CA VAL A 196 11.54 -9.68 -13.66
C VAL A 196 10.84 -8.31 -13.55
N PRO A 197 11.08 -7.32 -14.44
CA PRO A 197 10.37 -6.04 -14.40
C PRO A 197 8.86 -6.19 -14.53
N LEU A 198 8.39 -6.99 -15.49
CA LEU A 198 6.96 -7.23 -15.70
C LEU A 198 6.33 -7.96 -14.52
N ALA A 199 7.00 -9.00 -14.01
CA ALA A 199 6.53 -9.78 -12.87
C ALA A 199 6.44 -8.93 -11.60
N THR A 200 7.46 -8.09 -11.34
CA THR A 200 7.48 -7.18 -10.19
C THR A 200 6.40 -6.11 -10.28
N ASP A 201 6.11 -5.58 -11.47
CA ASP A 201 5.02 -4.62 -11.69
C ASP A 201 3.64 -5.25 -11.42
N HIS A 202 3.39 -6.47 -11.90
CA HIS A 202 2.14 -7.19 -11.64
C HIS A 202 1.98 -7.53 -10.16
N LEU A 203 3.05 -8.00 -9.51
CA LEU A 203 3.06 -8.27 -8.08
C LEU A 203 2.74 -6.98 -7.30
N GLY A 204 3.39 -5.87 -7.65
CA GLY A 204 3.16 -4.58 -7.00
C GLY A 204 1.70 -4.11 -7.09
N LYS A 205 1.13 -4.13 -8.29
CA LYS A 205 -0.29 -3.79 -8.52
C LYS A 205 -1.24 -4.67 -7.70
N GLY A 206 -0.95 -5.98 -7.62
CA GLY A 206 -1.73 -6.91 -6.82
C GLY A 206 -1.71 -6.57 -5.32
N LEU A 207 -0.52 -6.32 -4.76
CA LEU A 207 -0.36 -5.98 -3.34
C LEU A 207 -0.97 -4.62 -2.98
N GLU A 208 -0.81 -3.62 -3.85
CA GLU A 208 -1.43 -2.31 -3.66
C GLU A 208 -2.96 -2.39 -3.69
N ALA A 209 -3.52 -3.12 -4.65
CA ALA A 209 -4.97 -3.35 -4.73
C ALA A 209 -5.50 -4.10 -3.50
N TRP A 210 -4.77 -5.11 -3.01
CA TRP A 210 -5.11 -5.83 -1.79
C TRP A 210 -5.15 -4.89 -0.58
N LEU A 211 -4.11 -4.08 -0.38
CA LEU A 211 -4.07 -3.09 0.70
C LEU A 211 -5.19 -2.05 0.60
N ALA A 212 -5.50 -1.58 -0.61
CA ALA A 212 -6.59 -0.64 -0.84
C ALA A 212 -7.96 -1.24 -0.47
N ALA A 213 -8.23 -2.47 -0.89
CA ALA A 213 -9.48 -3.18 -0.56
C ALA A 213 -9.61 -3.46 0.94
N LEU A 214 -8.53 -3.89 1.59
CA LEU A 214 -8.49 -4.12 3.03
C LEU A 214 -8.76 -2.82 3.80
N LYS A 215 -8.12 -1.72 3.40
CA LYS A 215 -8.34 -0.39 3.98
C LYS A 215 -9.79 0.04 3.85
N ALA A 216 -10.33 0.06 2.63
CA ALA A 216 -11.69 0.52 2.36
C ALA A 216 -12.74 -0.29 3.16
N THR A 217 -12.55 -1.60 3.25
CA THR A 217 -13.47 -2.50 3.95
C THR A 217 -13.37 -2.36 5.46
N ALA A 218 -12.16 -2.24 6.01
CA ALA A 218 -11.96 -2.06 7.44
C ALA A 218 -12.50 -0.71 7.92
N GLU A 219 -12.25 0.36 7.16
CA GLU A 219 -12.72 1.72 7.49
C GLU A 219 -14.23 1.85 7.38
N SER A 220 -14.87 1.19 6.40
CA SER A 220 -16.34 1.19 6.28
C SER A 220 -17.02 0.45 7.44
N ARG A 221 -16.48 -0.71 7.86
CA ARG A 221 -16.98 -1.45 9.04
C ARG A 221 -16.84 -0.65 10.33
N HIS A 222 -15.77 0.14 10.44
CA HIS A 222 -15.55 1.00 11.61
C HIS A 222 -16.44 2.26 11.59
N TYR A 223 -16.71 2.81 10.40
CA TYR A 223 -17.48 4.04 10.25
C TYR A 223 -18.99 3.88 10.43
N ASN A 224 -19.56 2.66 10.50
CA ASN A 224 -21.00 2.46 10.70
C ASN A 224 -21.50 3.09 12.03
N PRO A 225 -22.15 4.29 12.02
CA PRO A 225 -22.45 5.05 13.24
C PRO A 225 -23.77 4.65 13.92
N THR A 226 -24.52 3.68 13.38
CA THR A 226 -25.83 3.28 13.90
C THR A 226 -26.11 1.81 13.63
N GLY A 227 -25.82 0.94 14.60
CA GLY A 227 -26.41 -0.40 14.69
C GLY A 227 -27.61 -0.36 15.63
N ASN A 228 -28.77 0.05 15.12
CA ASN A 228 -30.06 -0.38 15.68
C ASN A 228 -30.37 -1.76 15.10
N ALA A 229 -30.37 -2.77 15.96
CA ALA A 229 -31.19 -3.98 15.85
C ALA A 229 -31.36 -4.55 17.26
#